data_AF-A0A1B6JU18-F1
#
_entry.id   AF-A0A1B6JU18-F1
#
_cell.length_a   1.000
_cell.length_b   1.000
_cell.length_c   1.000
_cell.angle_alpha   90.00
_cell.angle_beta   90.00
_cell.angle_gamma   90.00
#
_symmetry.space_group_name_H-M   'P 1'
#
loop_
_entity.id
_entity.type
_entity.pdbx_description
1 polymer ?
#
loop_
_entity_poly.entity_id
_entity_poly.type
_entity_poly.pdbx_seq_one_letter_code
_entity_poly.pdbx_strand_id
1 'polypeptide(L)'
;PLNSSDPCVWVTRPVPIIAAKRAKAEDIQKTLKQVLAMPDTPDDFIRLLESNVMVPPLELTPSLTPNDYLASAPGYLSANAMSICGQGARAVNVCVSTLQDKIKCDWLSSVARVYGLQPSLSCLYGADCLFSVANKSADV
;
A
#
# COMPACT_ATOMS: atom_id res chain seq x y z
N PRO A 1 -13.04 28.38 9.40
CA PRO A 1 -13.43 28.10 10.80
C PRO A 1 -13.20 26.62 11.13
N LEU A 2 -12.79 26.29 12.36
CA LEU A 2 -12.51 24.90 12.75
C LEU A 2 -13.76 23.99 12.75
N ASN A 3 -14.96 24.59 12.80
CA ASN A 3 -16.25 23.87 12.74
C ASN A 3 -16.85 23.84 11.31
N SER A 4 -16.05 24.09 10.27
CA SER A 4 -16.52 23.96 8.89
C SER A 4 -16.63 22.49 8.51
N SER A 5 -17.73 22.10 7.89
CA SER A 5 -17.87 20.78 7.25
C SER A 5 -16.97 20.62 6.03
N ASP A 6 -16.47 21.73 5.49
CA ASP A 6 -15.50 21.79 4.39
C ASP A 6 -14.29 22.62 4.84
N PRO A 7 -13.35 22.02 5.58
CA PRO A 7 -12.13 22.70 5.97
C PRO A 7 -11.18 22.79 4.78
N CYS A 8 -10.48 23.91 4.64
CA CYS A 8 -9.42 24.04 3.64
C CYS A 8 -8.25 23.11 3.99
N VAL A 9 -8.17 21.95 3.34
CA VAL A 9 -7.12 20.94 3.54
C VAL A 9 -6.25 20.79 2.30
N TRP A 10 -4.94 20.59 2.50
CA TRP A 10 -4.00 20.36 1.39
C TRP A 10 -3.78 18.89 1.10
N VAL A 11 -3.90 18.03 2.13
CA VAL A 11 -3.73 16.58 2.02
C VAL A 11 -4.78 15.89 2.88
N THR A 12 -5.44 14.89 2.31
CA THR A 12 -6.41 14.02 3.00
C THR A 12 -5.95 12.58 2.88
N ARG A 13 -6.11 11.80 3.95
CA ARG A 13 -5.90 10.35 3.91
C ARG A 13 -7.21 9.66 3.50
N PRO A 14 -7.23 8.86 2.42
CA PRO A 14 -8.40 8.08 2.04
C PRO A 14 -8.68 7.00 3.08
N VAL A 15 -9.94 6.59 3.15
CA VAL A 15 -10.38 5.51 4.02
C VAL A 15 -9.92 4.16 3.45
N PRO A 16 -9.58 3.15 4.27
CA PRO A 16 -9.33 1.80 3.76
C PRO A 16 -10.56 1.25 3.02
N ILE A 17 -10.32 0.60 1.89
CA ILE A 17 -11.37 -0.03 1.08
C ILE A 17 -10.96 -1.46 0.70
N ILE A 18 -11.95 -2.26 0.30
CA ILE A 18 -11.72 -3.60 -0.23
C ILE A 18 -11.47 -3.50 -1.73
N ALA A 19 -10.26 -3.83 -2.14
CA ALA A 19 -9.90 -3.94 -3.55
C ALA A 19 -10.13 -5.37 -4.06
N ALA A 20 -10.72 -5.49 -5.24
CA ALA A 20 -10.98 -6.78 -5.87
C ALA A 20 -10.70 -6.73 -7.38
N LYS A 21 -10.57 -7.90 -7.99
CA LYS A 21 -10.57 -8.01 -9.46
C LYS A 21 -11.88 -7.43 -9.99
N ARG A 22 -11.82 -6.65 -11.07
CA ARG A 22 -12.99 -6.00 -11.70
C ARG A 22 -14.17 -6.97 -11.91
N ALA A 23 -13.89 -8.17 -12.41
CA ALA A 23 -14.90 -9.20 -12.67
C ALA A 23 -15.62 -9.75 -11.42
N LYS A 24 -15.15 -9.40 -10.22
CA LYS A 24 -15.68 -9.88 -8.93
C LYS A 24 -16.02 -8.76 -7.96
N ALA A 25 -15.79 -7.50 -8.33
CA ALA A 25 -16.00 -6.37 -7.45
C ALA A 25 -17.46 -6.25 -7.00
N GLU A 26 -18.41 -6.32 -7.95
CA GLU A 26 -19.85 -6.24 -7.64
C GLU A 26 -20.35 -7.43 -6.82
N ASP A 27 -19.92 -8.64 -7.17
CA ASP A 27 -20.25 -9.87 -6.42
C ASP A 27 -19.80 -9.74 -4.96
N ILE A 28 -18.54 -9.33 -4.74
CA ILE A 28 -17.96 -9.17 -3.39
C ILE A 28 -18.68 -8.07 -2.62
N GLN A 29 -18.97 -6.93 -3.25
CA GLN A 29 -19.71 -5.83 -2.62
C GLN A 29 -21.10 -6.27 -2.16
N LYS A 30 -21.83 -7.03 -2.99
CA LYS A 30 -23.14 -7.58 -2.63
C LYS A 30 -23.03 -8.58 -1.48
N THR A 31 -22.09 -9.53 -1.54
CA THR A 31 -21.89 -10.52 -0.47
C THR A 31 -21.51 -9.85 0.84
N LEU A 32 -20.59 -8.88 0.80
CA LEU A 32 -20.13 -8.19 2.00
C LEU A 32 -21.28 -7.44 2.67
N LYS A 33 -22.11 -6.73 1.91
CA LYS A 33 -23.32 -6.09 2.45
C LYS A 33 -24.25 -7.06 3.16
N GLN A 34 -24.44 -8.24 2.57
CA GLN A 34 -25.30 -9.26 3.15
C GLN A 34 -24.72 -9.80 4.46
N VAL A 35 -23.41 -10.13 4.46
CA VAL A 35 -22.73 -10.63 5.65
C VAL A 35 -22.77 -9.58 6.76
N LEU A 36 -22.37 -8.34 6.50
CA LEU A 36 -22.35 -7.27 7.52
C LEU A 36 -23.73 -6.90 8.06
N ALA A 37 -24.81 -7.24 7.37
CA ALA A 37 -26.18 -7.05 7.85
C ALA A 37 -26.67 -8.22 8.73
N MET A 38 -25.93 -9.33 8.84
CA MET A 38 -26.32 -10.47 9.66
C MET A 38 -26.07 -10.16 11.15
N PRO A 39 -27.05 -10.43 12.03
CA PRO A 39 -26.94 -10.13 13.46
C PRO A 39 -25.84 -10.95 14.15
N ASP A 40 -25.51 -12.13 13.63
CA ASP A 40 -24.52 -13.05 14.18
C ASP A 40 -23.16 -12.96 13.46
N THR A 41 -22.86 -11.85 12.81
CA THR A 41 -21.55 -11.67 12.16
C THR A 41 -20.44 -11.71 13.22
N PRO A 42 -19.47 -12.64 13.13
CA PRO A 42 -18.43 -12.75 14.14
C PRO A 42 -17.56 -11.49 14.18
N ASP A 43 -17.28 -10.97 15.37
CA ASP A 43 -16.37 -9.84 15.56
C ASP A 43 -14.98 -10.09 14.95
N ASP A 44 -14.52 -11.35 14.97
CA ASP A 44 -13.26 -11.77 14.36
C ASP A 44 -13.26 -11.55 12.84
N PHE A 45 -14.41 -11.71 12.18
CA PHE A 45 -14.53 -11.42 10.75
C PHE A 45 -14.45 -9.91 10.48
N ILE A 46 -15.09 -9.09 11.32
CA ILE A 46 -14.99 -7.62 11.22
C ILE A 46 -13.54 -7.16 11.43
N ARG A 47 -12.84 -7.75 12.41
CA ARG A 47 -11.42 -7.50 12.67
C ARG A 47 -10.53 -7.93 11.50
N LEU A 48 -10.82 -9.08 10.89
CA LEU A 48 -10.08 -9.58 9.72
C LEU A 48 -10.17 -8.61 8.52
N LEU A 49 -11.30 -7.92 8.38
CA LEU A 49 -11.49 -6.91 7.34
C LEU A 49 -10.75 -5.60 7.62
N GLU A 50 -10.03 -5.49 8.74
CA GLU A 50 -9.43 -4.25 9.24
C GLU A 50 -10.45 -3.10 9.32
N SER A 51 -11.74 -3.46 9.38
CA SER A 51 -12.83 -2.54 9.53
C SER A 51 -12.87 -2.16 10.99
N ASN A 52 -12.22 -1.04 11.33
CA ASN A 52 -12.47 -0.42 12.63
C ASN A 52 -13.99 -0.18 12.72
N VAL A 53 -14.61 -0.56 13.84
CA VAL A 53 -16.05 -0.39 14.10
C VAL A 53 -16.53 1.05 13.80
N MET A 54 -15.62 2.02 13.83
CA MET A 54 -15.88 3.43 13.55
C MET A 54 -16.04 3.81 12.06
N VAL A 55 -15.56 3.00 11.11
CA VAL A 55 -15.66 3.32 9.68
C VAL A 55 -16.26 2.14 8.93
N PRO A 56 -17.55 2.21 8.56
CA PRO A 56 -18.17 1.14 7.78
C PRO A 56 -17.51 1.05 6.40
N PRO A 57 -17.40 -0.15 5.82
CA PRO A 57 -16.84 -0.31 4.48
C PRO A 57 -17.62 0.55 3.49
N LEU A 58 -16.88 1.44 2.81
CA LEU A 58 -17.43 2.39 1.87
C LEU A 58 -17.91 1.66 0.62
N GLU A 59 -19.16 1.89 0.25
CA GLU A 59 -19.69 1.45 -1.03
C GLU A 59 -19.34 2.44 -2.13
N LEU A 60 -18.71 1.95 -3.21
CA LEU A 60 -18.39 2.75 -4.39
C LEU A 60 -19.31 2.34 -5.55
N THR A 61 -20.15 3.28 -5.99
CA THR A 61 -21.06 3.10 -7.14
C THR A 61 -20.90 4.29 -8.11
N PRO A 62 -20.25 4.12 -9.27
CA PRO A 62 -19.66 2.88 -9.80
C PRO A 62 -18.37 2.45 -9.07
N SER A 63 -17.94 1.21 -9.28
CA SER A 63 -16.63 0.75 -8.80
C SER A 63 -15.50 1.55 -9.44
N LEU A 64 -14.51 1.93 -8.63
CA LEU A 64 -13.36 2.73 -9.07
C LEU A 64 -12.11 1.85 -9.20
N THR A 65 -11.18 2.26 -10.06
CA THR A 65 -9.83 1.69 -10.01
C THR A 65 -9.10 2.22 -8.76
N PRO A 66 -8.07 1.52 -8.25
CA PRO A 66 -7.31 2.00 -7.10
C PRO A 66 -6.77 3.42 -7.30
N ASN A 67 -6.28 3.76 -8.50
CA ASN A 67 -5.75 5.09 -8.77
C ASN A 67 -6.85 6.16 -8.76
N ASP A 68 -8.01 5.89 -9.35
CA ASP A 68 -9.13 6.84 -9.36
C ASP A 68 -9.66 7.08 -7.94
N TYR A 69 -9.71 6.02 -7.13
CA TYR A 69 -10.07 6.14 -5.72
C TYR A 69 -9.06 6.97 -4.93
N LEU A 70 -7.75 6.70 -5.07
CA LEU A 70 -6.72 7.48 -4.38
C LEU A 70 -6.66 8.94 -4.85
N ALA A 71 -6.99 9.21 -6.12
CA ALA A 71 -7.08 10.56 -6.65
C ALA A 71 -8.28 11.36 -6.09
N SER A 72 -9.30 10.68 -5.57
CA SER A 72 -10.43 11.35 -4.90
C SER A 72 -10.04 12.02 -3.57
N ALA A 73 -8.92 11.60 -2.95
CA ALA A 73 -8.39 12.21 -1.74
C ALA A 73 -7.43 13.37 -2.10
N PRO A 74 -7.79 14.64 -1.78
CA PRO A 74 -6.95 15.79 -2.11
C PRO A 74 -5.51 15.61 -1.64
N GLY A 75 -4.55 15.89 -2.52
CA GLY A 75 -3.11 15.87 -2.21
C GLY A 75 -2.50 14.50 -1.86
N TYR A 76 -3.29 13.41 -1.80
CA TYR A 76 -2.79 12.11 -1.35
C TYR A 76 -1.73 11.53 -2.30
N LEU A 77 -2.04 11.49 -3.60
CA LEU A 77 -1.12 10.96 -4.60
C LEU A 77 0.16 11.80 -4.69
N SER A 78 0.06 13.13 -4.63
CA SER A 78 1.25 14.00 -4.65
C SER A 78 2.09 13.88 -3.38
N ALA A 79 1.47 13.71 -2.21
CA ALA A 79 2.18 13.52 -0.95
C ALA A 79 2.91 12.17 -0.88
N ASN A 80 2.39 11.15 -1.57
CA ASN A 80 2.98 9.81 -1.62
C ASN A 80 3.75 9.54 -2.93
N ALA A 81 3.70 10.45 -3.91
CA ALA A 81 4.61 10.46 -5.04
C ALA A 81 5.98 10.79 -4.48
N MET A 82 6.79 9.76 -4.22
CA MET A 82 8.12 9.86 -3.64
C MET A 82 8.89 11.04 -4.25
N SER A 83 8.93 12.15 -3.54
CA SER A 83 9.77 13.28 -3.92
C SER A 83 11.17 12.96 -3.41
N ILE A 84 12.06 12.68 -4.34
CA ILE A 84 13.48 12.49 -4.03
C ILE A 84 14.04 13.88 -3.74
N CYS A 85 14.00 14.30 -2.47
CA CYS A 85 14.58 15.56 -2.03
C CYS A 85 16.12 15.48 -2.07
N GLY A 86 16.73 15.94 -3.16
CA GLY A 86 18.17 16.23 -3.25
C GLY A 86 19.13 15.03 -3.25
N GLN A 87 20.29 15.21 -3.90
CA GLN A 87 21.40 14.26 -4.10
C GLN A 87 21.02 12.81 -4.49
N GLY A 88 20.32 12.66 -5.62
CA GLY A 88 20.14 11.37 -6.30
C GLY A 88 19.30 10.35 -5.53
N ALA A 89 18.72 9.38 -6.22
CA ALA A 89 18.06 8.27 -5.56
C ALA A 89 19.11 7.45 -4.79
N ARG A 90 19.12 7.53 -3.46
CA ARG A 90 19.91 6.62 -2.63
C ARG A 90 19.12 5.32 -2.46
N ALA A 91 19.77 4.20 -2.77
CA ALA A 91 19.22 2.88 -2.56
C ALA A 91 20.22 2.03 -1.78
N VAL A 92 19.72 1.19 -0.87
CA VAL A 92 20.49 0.12 -0.25
C VAL A 92 20.39 -1.10 -1.15
N ASN A 93 21.53 -1.52 -1.69
CA ASN A 93 21.67 -2.67 -2.55
C ASN A 93 21.82 -3.93 -1.69
N VAL A 94 20.76 -4.73 -1.64
CA VAL A 94 20.70 -6.00 -0.93
C VAL A 94 21.08 -7.12 -1.90
N CYS A 95 22.17 -7.80 -1.64
CA CYS A 95 22.56 -9.00 -2.36
C CYS A 95 21.88 -10.24 -1.78
N VAL A 96 21.36 -11.09 -2.66
CA VAL A 96 20.78 -12.38 -2.30
C VAL A 96 21.36 -13.49 -3.17
N SER A 97 21.50 -14.68 -2.59
CA SER A 97 22.15 -15.84 -3.22
C SER A 97 21.19 -16.79 -3.93
N THR A 98 19.88 -16.64 -3.73
CA THR A 98 18.85 -17.49 -4.37
C THR A 98 17.83 -16.67 -5.13
N LEU A 99 17.25 -17.24 -6.19
CA LEU A 99 16.16 -16.62 -6.94
C LEU A 99 14.92 -16.42 -6.05
N GLN A 100 14.66 -17.34 -5.12
CA GLN A 100 13.55 -17.21 -4.18
C GLN A 100 13.72 -15.99 -3.27
N ASP A 101 14.92 -15.75 -2.77
CA ASP A 101 15.20 -14.60 -1.92
C ASP A 101 15.23 -13.29 -2.71
N LYS A 102 15.60 -13.34 -3.99
CA LYS A 102 15.45 -12.20 -4.90
C LYS A 102 14.00 -11.76 -5.02
N ILE A 103 13.09 -12.72 -5.22
CA ILE A 103 11.65 -12.44 -5.29
C ILE A 103 11.16 -11.83 -3.97
N LYS A 104 11.52 -12.43 -2.82
CA LYS A 104 11.15 -11.87 -1.51
C LYS A 104 11.66 -10.45 -1.32
N CYS A 105 12.91 -10.19 -1.71
CA CYS A 105 13.51 -8.85 -1.63
C CYS A 105 12.76 -7.84 -2.51
N ASP A 106 12.39 -8.20 -3.74
CA ASP A 106 11.64 -7.31 -4.64
C ASP A 106 10.25 -6.96 -4.09
N TRP A 107 9.57 -7.93 -3.46
CA TRP A 107 8.34 -7.68 -2.73
C TRP A 107 8.56 -6.73 -1.55
N LEU A 108 9.60 -6.98 -0.74
CA LEU A 108 9.95 -6.14 0.39
C LEU A 108 10.27 -4.70 -0.05
N SER A 109 11.04 -4.52 -1.13
CA SER A 109 11.34 -3.22 -1.72
C SER A 109 10.08 -2.47 -2.14
N SER A 110 9.14 -3.16 -2.78
CA SER A 110 7.86 -2.58 -3.20
C SER A 110 6.98 -2.18 -2.00
N VAL A 111 6.92 -3.01 -0.96
CA VAL A 111 6.19 -2.72 0.27
C VAL A 111 6.83 -1.54 1.01
N ALA A 112 8.14 -1.58 1.23
CA ALA A 112 8.89 -0.49 1.86
C ALA A 112 8.62 0.86 1.19
N ARG A 113 8.56 0.87 -0.15
CA ARG A 113 8.20 2.05 -0.95
C ARG A 113 6.81 2.58 -0.62
N VAL A 114 5.78 1.72 -0.58
CA VAL A 114 4.39 2.13 -0.30
C VAL A 114 4.23 2.67 1.12
N TYR A 115 5.00 2.14 2.09
CA TYR A 115 5.02 2.62 3.46
C TYR A 115 5.93 3.84 3.69
N GLY A 116 6.53 4.39 2.63
CA GLY A 116 7.38 5.59 2.72
C GLY A 116 8.73 5.35 3.41
N LEU A 117 9.20 4.11 3.50
CA LEU A 117 10.52 3.79 4.07
C LEU A 117 11.63 4.26 3.13
N GLN A 118 12.67 4.86 3.71
CA GLN A 118 13.83 5.40 3.01
C GLN A 118 15.13 4.99 3.72
N PRO A 119 16.25 4.81 3.00
CA PRO A 119 16.38 4.82 1.53
C PRO A 119 15.64 3.64 0.88
N SER A 120 15.39 3.73 -0.43
CA SER A 120 14.78 2.61 -1.18
C SER A 120 15.66 1.35 -1.14
N LEU A 121 15.06 0.18 -1.32
CA LEU A 121 15.81 -1.08 -1.43
C LEU A 121 15.97 -1.47 -2.90
N SER A 122 17.18 -1.85 -3.29
CA SER A 122 17.52 -2.43 -4.59
C SER A 122 18.00 -3.86 -4.35
N CYS A 123 17.49 -4.82 -5.10
CA CYS A 123 17.79 -6.23 -4.87
C CYS A 123 18.67 -6.77 -6.00
N LEU A 124 19.82 -7.33 -5.64
CA LEU A 124 20.79 -7.92 -6.55
C LEU A 124 20.82 -9.43 -6.36
N TYR A 125 20.91 -10.16 -7.46
CA TYR A 125 21.06 -11.61 -7.44
C TYR A 125 22.49 -11.97 -7.85
N GLY A 126 23.23 -12.67 -6.98
CA GLY A 126 24.62 -13.03 -7.22
C GLY A 126 25.05 -14.24 -6.41
N ALA A 127 26.00 -15.02 -6.94
CA ALA A 127 26.49 -16.23 -6.27
C ALA A 127 27.38 -15.92 -5.05
N ASP A 128 28.02 -14.75 -5.02
CA ASP A 128 28.91 -14.32 -3.93
C ASP A 128 28.58 -12.90 -3.47
N CYS A 129 27.77 -12.80 -2.41
CA CYS A 129 27.38 -11.52 -1.84
C CYS A 129 28.50 -10.85 -1.04
N LEU A 130 29.40 -11.63 -0.42
CA LEU A 130 30.53 -11.06 0.30
C LEU A 130 31.47 -10.33 -0.66
N PHE A 131 31.73 -10.93 -1.83
CA PHE A 131 32.49 -10.29 -2.90
C PHE A 131 31.78 -9.03 -3.44
N SER A 132 30.45 -9.07 -3.56
CA SER A 132 29.66 -7.93 -4.02
C SER A 132 29.73 -6.75 -3.05
N VAL A 133 29.68 -7.01 -1.74
CA VAL A 133 29.87 -5.99 -0.71
C VAL A 133 31.31 -5.45 -0.71
N ALA A 134 32.30 -6.33 -0.79
CA ALA A 134 33.71 -5.94 -0.85
C ALA A 134 34.02 -5.01 -2.05
N ASN A 135 33.38 -5.25 -3.19
CA ASN A 135 33.52 -4.43 -4.40
C ASN A 135 32.58 -3.22 -4.46
N LYS A 136 31.79 -2.97 -3.42
CA LYS A 136 30.81 -1.87 -3.36
C LYS A 136 29.73 -1.95 -4.45
N SER A 137 29.47 -3.14 -4.98
CA SER A 137 28.31 -3.38 -5.84
C SER A 137 27.05 -3.72 -5.03
N ALA A 138 27.21 -4.20 -3.80
CA ALA A 138 26.14 -4.35 -2.81
C ALA A 138 26.50 -3.60 -1.51
N ASP A 139 25.48 -3.25 -0.72
CA ASP A 139 25.63 -2.65 0.60
C ASP A 139 25.51 -3.70 1.70
N VAL A 140 24.67 -4.73 1.49
CA VAL A 140 24.44 -5.86 2.41
C VAL A 140 24.27 -7.17 1.67
#